data_AF-A0A8H8BSF4-F1
#
_entry.id   AF-A0A8H8BSF4-F1
#
_cell.length_a   1.000
_cell.length_b   1.000
_cell.length_c   1.000
_cell.angle_alpha   90.00
_cell.angle_beta   90.00
_cell.angle_gamma   90.00
#
_symmetry.space_group_name_H-M   'P 1'
#
loop_
_entity.id
_entity.type
_entity.pdbx_description
1 polymer ?
#
loop_
_entity_poly.entity_id
_entity_poly.type
_entity_poly.pdbx_seq_one_letter_code
_entity_poly.pdbx_strand_id
1 'polypeptide(L)'
;MATLPLPPGSLANSCISFISITRAFAGASALFTPQLAGQLFGIPIYREVNIIARLFGVRDLLLGLTLWIAHRRVFRARAKSDTAKFAESKRDLNAVVWMGLICDSVDVCSCVIAVMAEGMEGRAIALTGGGAGLFVALAGLVLRRL
;
A
#
# COMPACT_ATOMS: atom_id res chain seq x y z
N MET A 1 19.46 -12.35 -28.95
CA MET A 1 18.16 -12.27 -28.25
C MET A 1 18.42 -11.94 -26.80
N ALA A 2 18.09 -10.73 -26.35
CA ALA A 2 18.19 -10.40 -24.91
C ALA A 2 17.05 -11.13 -24.18
N THR A 3 17.38 -12.07 -23.31
CA THR A 3 16.40 -12.76 -22.48
C THR A 3 15.95 -11.84 -21.35
N LEU A 4 14.64 -11.72 -21.15
CA LEU A 4 14.10 -10.90 -20.05
C LEU A 4 14.53 -11.48 -18.69
N PRO A 5 14.86 -10.63 -17.70
CA PRO A 5 15.26 -11.09 -16.37
C PRO A 5 14.16 -11.97 -15.73
N LEU A 6 14.60 -12.88 -14.85
CA LEU A 6 13.70 -13.80 -14.15
C LEU A 6 12.60 -13.04 -13.39
N PRO A 7 11.41 -13.64 -13.19
CA PRO A 7 10.31 -12.96 -12.50
C PRO A 7 10.76 -12.43 -11.14
N PRO A 8 10.17 -11.32 -10.64
CA PRO A 8 10.18 -11.10 -9.20
C PRO A 8 9.70 -12.41 -8.56
N GLY A 9 10.45 -12.93 -7.59
CA GLY A 9 10.17 -14.24 -7.01
C GLY A 9 8.71 -14.37 -6.59
N SER A 10 8.16 -15.60 -6.56
CA SER A 10 6.77 -15.87 -6.15
C SER A 10 6.34 -15.03 -4.94
N LEU A 11 7.25 -14.88 -3.96
CA LEU A 11 7.09 -14.03 -2.78
C LEU A 11 6.79 -12.56 -3.11
N ALA A 12 7.57 -11.90 -3.96
CA ALA A 12 7.39 -10.48 -4.29
C ALA A 12 6.06 -10.23 -5.01
N ASN A 13 5.61 -11.16 -5.85
CA ASN A 13 4.28 -11.06 -6.49
C ASN A 13 3.14 -11.19 -5.50
N SER A 14 3.26 -12.13 -4.55
CA SER A 14 2.30 -12.26 -3.45
C SER A 14 2.27 -11.00 -2.58
N CYS A 15 3.44 -10.43 -2.24
CA CYS A 15 3.54 -9.19 -1.48
C CYS A 15 2.88 -8.02 -2.20
N ILE A 16 3.18 -7.79 -3.48
CA ILE A 16 2.56 -6.70 -4.26
C ILE A 16 1.04 -6.85 -4.32
N SER A 17 0.56 -8.07 -4.56
CA SER A 17 -0.88 -8.35 -4.63
C SER A 17 -1.55 -8.11 -3.27
N PHE A 18 -0.92 -8.56 -2.19
CA PHE A 18 -1.41 -8.37 -0.83
C PHE A 18 -1.46 -6.90 -0.42
N ILE A 19 -0.39 -6.13 -0.66
CA ILE A 19 -0.33 -4.69 -0.39
C ILE A 19 -1.44 -3.99 -1.19
N SER A 20 -1.53 -4.27 -2.49
CA SER A 20 -2.49 -3.64 -3.39
C SER A 20 -3.94 -3.88 -2.96
N ILE A 21 -4.30 -5.14 -2.69
CA ILE A 21 -5.67 -5.51 -2.29
C ILE A 21 -6.01 -4.91 -0.93
N THR A 22 -5.12 -5.04 0.04
CA THR A 22 -5.40 -4.55 1.41
C THR A 22 -5.55 -3.03 1.43
N ARG A 23 -4.71 -2.29 0.68
CA ARG A 23 -4.83 -0.83 0.53
C ARG A 23 -6.09 -0.41 -0.19
N ALA A 24 -6.44 -1.10 -1.29
CA ALA A 24 -7.68 -0.81 -2.00
C ALA A 24 -8.91 -1.05 -1.11
N PHE A 25 -8.89 -2.12 -0.31
CA PHE A 25 -9.99 -2.44 0.62
C PHE A 25 -10.08 -1.46 1.79
N ALA A 26 -8.97 -1.19 2.48
CA ALA A 26 -8.91 -0.22 3.56
C ALA A 26 -9.30 1.18 3.06
N GLY A 27 -8.77 1.60 1.91
CA GLY A 27 -9.12 2.85 1.26
C GLY A 27 -10.60 2.97 0.90
N ALA A 28 -11.16 1.94 0.25
CA ALA A 28 -12.58 1.93 -0.12
C ALA A 28 -13.49 1.95 1.11
N SER A 29 -13.18 1.16 2.15
CA SER A 29 -13.97 1.16 3.39
C SER A 29 -13.94 2.51 4.10
N ALA A 30 -12.77 3.16 4.20
CA ALA A 30 -12.65 4.49 4.80
C ALA A 30 -13.34 5.58 3.95
N LEU A 31 -13.38 5.42 2.63
CA LEU A 31 -14.03 6.36 1.71
C LEU A 31 -15.56 6.28 1.75
N PHE A 32 -16.11 5.07 1.65
CA PHE A 32 -17.56 4.87 1.54
C PHE A 32 -18.23 4.75 2.90
N THR A 33 -17.60 4.09 3.87
CA THR A 33 -18.17 3.77 5.18
C THR A 33 -17.20 4.08 6.33
N PRO A 34 -16.83 5.37 6.53
CA PRO A 34 -15.80 5.77 7.49
C PRO A 34 -16.11 5.33 8.92
N GLN A 35 -17.38 5.29 9.35
CA GLN A 35 -17.75 4.84 10.68
C GLN A 35 -17.50 3.34 10.89
N LEU A 36 -17.79 2.51 9.88
CA LEU A 36 -17.52 1.08 9.92
C LEU A 36 -16.02 0.81 9.85
N ALA A 37 -15.30 1.56 9.02
CA ALA A 37 -13.83 1.50 8.97
C ALA A 37 -13.23 1.83 10.35
N GLY A 38 -13.72 2.88 11.01
CA GLY A 38 -13.30 3.23 12.36
C GLY A 38 -13.48 2.10 13.38
N GLN A 39 -14.63 1.42 13.34
CA GLN A 39 -14.87 0.23 14.19
C GLN A 39 -13.94 -0.94 13.85
N LEU A 40 -13.65 -1.15 12.56
CA LEU A 40 -12.75 -2.20 12.09
C LEU A 40 -11.33 -1.96 12.65
N PHE A 41 -10.85 -0.73 12.55
CA PHE A 41 -9.50 -0.31 12.93
C PHE A 41 -9.36 0.12 14.40
N GLY A 42 -10.44 0.11 15.17
CA GLY A 42 -10.42 0.49 16.59
C GLY A 42 -10.19 1.98 16.82
N ILE A 43 -10.56 2.83 15.85
CA ILE A 43 -10.46 4.29 15.96
C ILE A 43 -11.86 4.87 15.85
N PRO A 44 -12.43 5.46 16.92
CA PRO A 44 -13.76 6.06 16.86
C PRO A 44 -13.75 7.28 15.93
N ILE A 45 -14.32 7.15 14.74
CA ILE A 45 -14.48 8.26 13.80
C ILE A 45 -15.82 8.96 14.08
N TYR A 46 -15.73 10.15 14.64
CA TYR A 46 -16.89 11.02 14.84
C TYR A 46 -17.37 11.61 13.52
N ARG A 47 -18.69 11.84 13.38
CA ARG A 47 -19.31 12.33 12.13
C ARG A 47 -18.72 13.66 11.65
N GLU A 48 -18.29 14.50 12.58
CA GLU A 48 -17.72 15.82 12.32
C GLU A 48 -16.33 15.76 11.67
N VAL A 49 -15.57 14.69 11.92
CA VAL A 49 -14.21 14.49 11.38
C VAL A 49 -14.14 13.44 10.26
N ASN A 50 -15.29 12.98 9.77
CA ASN A 50 -15.39 11.97 8.70
C ASN A 50 -14.61 12.34 7.42
N ILE A 51 -14.43 13.63 7.16
CA ILE A 51 -13.69 14.10 5.98
C ILE A 51 -12.23 13.61 6.01
N ILE A 52 -11.61 13.52 7.19
CA ILE A 52 -10.22 13.04 7.35
C ILE A 52 -10.14 11.56 6.95
N ALA A 53 -11.09 10.74 7.41
CA ALA A 53 -11.16 9.32 7.06
C ALA A 53 -11.37 9.13 5.55
N ARG A 54 -12.17 9.98 4.90
CA ARG A 54 -12.38 9.92 3.45
C ARG A 54 -11.15 10.34 2.66
N LEU A 55 -10.42 11.37 3.10
CA LEU A 55 -9.17 11.80 2.49
C LEU A 55 -8.10 10.70 2.58
N PHE A 56 -7.96 10.09 3.76
CA PHE A 56 -7.14 8.89 3.94
C PHE A 56 -7.60 7.77 2.99
N GLY A 57 -8.91 7.54 2.90
CA GLY A 57 -9.50 6.51 2.07
C GLY A 57 -9.18 6.64 0.58
N VAL A 58 -9.34 7.84 0.01
CA VAL A 58 -9.00 8.11 -1.40
C VAL A 58 -7.52 7.84 -1.67
N ARG A 59 -6.63 8.33 -0.79
CA ARG A 59 -5.18 8.14 -0.92
C ARG A 59 -4.82 6.66 -0.98
N ASP A 60 -5.34 5.88 -0.03
CA ASP A 60 -4.99 4.47 0.08
C ASP A 60 -5.59 3.63 -1.06
N LEU A 61 -6.82 3.97 -1.47
CA LEU A 61 -7.45 3.37 -2.64
C LEU A 61 -6.66 3.62 -3.93
N LEU A 62 -6.22 4.86 -4.16
CA LEU A 62 -5.44 5.22 -5.34
C LEU A 62 -4.07 4.54 -5.35
N LEU A 63 -3.37 4.47 -4.21
CA LEU A 63 -2.11 3.74 -4.10
C LEU A 63 -2.29 2.24 -4.36
N GLY A 64 -3.35 1.63 -3.81
CA GLY A 64 -3.68 0.22 -4.05
C GLY A 64 -3.98 -0.08 -5.52
N LEU A 65 -4.79 0.76 -6.18
CA LEU A 65 -5.18 0.61 -7.58
C LEU A 65 -4.02 0.88 -8.55
N THR A 66 -3.23 1.92 -8.31
CA THR A 66 -2.07 2.24 -9.17
C THR A 66 -1.02 1.13 -9.09
N LEU A 67 -0.80 0.56 -7.89
CA LEU A 67 0.10 -0.57 -7.71
C LEU A 67 -0.39 -1.81 -8.47
N TRP A 68 -1.69 -2.09 -8.42
CA TRP A 68 -2.33 -3.16 -9.19
C TRP A 68 -2.12 -3.00 -10.69
N ILE A 69 -2.37 -1.79 -11.21
CA ILE A 69 -2.26 -1.47 -12.62
C ILE A 69 -0.80 -1.60 -13.07
N ALA A 70 0.15 -1.04 -12.33
CA ALA A 70 1.57 -1.12 -12.64
C ALA A 70 2.07 -2.57 -12.66
N HIS A 71 1.65 -3.37 -11.66
CA HIS A 71 1.98 -4.80 -11.59
C HIS A 71 1.45 -5.54 -12.82
N ARG A 72 0.18 -5.35 -13.19
CA ARG A 72 -0.40 -5.97 -14.40
C ARG A 72 0.29 -5.52 -15.69
N ARG A 73 0.77 -4.28 -15.79
CA ARG A 73 1.52 -3.79 -16.97
C ARG A 73 2.83 -4.54 -17.14
N VAL A 74 3.59 -4.75 -16.07
CA VAL A 74 4.83 -5.55 -16.09
C VAL A 74 4.57 -6.97 -16.59
N PHE A 75 3.53 -7.63 -16.05
CA PHE A 75 3.15 -8.98 -16.49
C PHE A 75 2.75 -9.04 -17.96
N ARG A 76 1.96 -8.07 -18.44
CA ARG A 76 1.53 -7.99 -19.84
C ARG A 76 2.68 -7.70 -20.80
N ALA A 77 3.59 -6.79 -20.45
CA ALA A 77 4.75 -6.46 -21.26
C ALA A 77 5.69 -7.68 -21.41
N ARG A 78 5.88 -8.44 -20.31
CA ARG A 78 6.64 -9.69 -20.33
C ARG A 78 5.97 -10.76 -21.20
N ALA A 79 4.66 -10.94 -21.09
CA ALA A 79 3.93 -11.94 -21.88
C ALA A 79 4.06 -11.69 -23.40
N LYS A 80 4.16 -10.42 -23.80
CA LYS A 80 4.39 -10.02 -25.20
C LYS A 80 5.87 -10.01 -25.60
N SER A 81 6.78 -10.37 -24.69
CA SER A 81 8.24 -10.28 -24.87
C SER A 81 8.73 -8.90 -25.37
N ASP A 82 8.00 -7.84 -25.03
CA ASP A 82 8.33 -6.46 -25.42
C ASP A 82 9.32 -5.88 -24.40
N THR A 83 10.60 -5.89 -24.77
CA THR A 83 11.70 -5.52 -23.86
C THR A 83 11.67 -4.04 -23.48
N ALA A 84 11.28 -3.17 -24.41
CA ALA A 84 11.19 -1.73 -24.16
C ALA A 84 10.06 -1.41 -23.17
N LYS A 85 8.86 -1.95 -23.42
CA LYS A 85 7.72 -1.77 -22.51
C LYS A 85 7.90 -2.45 -21.16
N PHE A 86 8.65 -3.56 -21.12
CA PHE A 86 8.97 -4.23 -19.87
C PHE A 86 9.83 -3.34 -18.97
N ALA A 87 10.88 -2.72 -19.51
CA ALA A 87 11.75 -1.81 -18.77
C ALA A 87 10.98 -0.59 -18.25
N GLU A 88 10.11 0.00 -19.09
CA GLU A 88 9.23 1.11 -18.70
C GLU A 88 8.25 0.71 -17.58
N SER A 89 7.50 -0.37 -17.77
CA SER A 89 6.54 -0.86 -16.77
C SER A 89 7.21 -1.20 -15.44
N LYS A 90 8.45 -1.70 -15.47
CA LYS A 90 9.22 -2.00 -14.27
C LYS A 90 9.62 -0.73 -13.51
N ARG A 91 9.98 0.35 -14.21
CA ARG A 91 10.25 1.66 -13.60
C ARG A 91 8.99 2.23 -12.96
N ASP A 92 7.86 2.18 -13.65
CA ASP A 92 6.56 2.60 -13.12
C ASP A 92 6.20 1.84 -11.85
N LEU A 93 6.34 0.51 -11.86
CA LEU A 93 6.09 -0.33 -10.69
C LEU A 93 7.00 0.05 -9.52
N ASN A 94 8.29 0.26 -9.78
CA ASN A 94 9.24 0.68 -8.74
C ASN A 94 8.84 2.04 -8.15
N ALA A 95 8.48 3.01 -8.98
CA ALA A 95 8.02 4.32 -8.52
C ALA A 95 6.77 4.22 -7.63
N VAL A 96 5.79 3.39 -8.00
CA VAL A 96 4.58 3.19 -7.19
C VAL A 96 4.86 2.51 -5.86
N VAL A 97 5.76 1.51 -5.84
CA VAL A 97 6.20 0.86 -4.59
C VAL A 97 6.90 1.87 -3.67
N TRP A 98 7.76 2.74 -4.21
CA TRP A 98 8.39 3.81 -3.43
C TRP A 98 7.40 4.81 -2.87
N MET A 99 6.40 5.24 -3.66
CA MET A 99 5.36 6.14 -3.18
C MET A 99 4.58 5.52 -2.01
N GLY A 100 4.21 4.24 -2.11
CA GLY A 100 3.58 3.51 -1.02
C GLY A 100 4.46 3.43 0.23
N LEU A 101 5.73 3.06 0.07
CA LEU A 101 6.71 2.96 1.16
C LEU A 101 6.88 4.29 1.91
N ILE A 102 6.95 5.42 1.20
CA ILE A 102 7.05 6.75 1.81
C ILE A 102 5.80 7.04 2.64
N CYS A 103 4.61 6.81 2.08
CA CYS A 103 3.36 7.00 2.82
C CYS A 103 3.30 6.13 4.08
N ASP A 104 3.64 4.86 3.99
CA ASP A 104 3.62 3.95 5.14
C ASP A 104 4.63 4.34 6.21
N SER A 105 5.81 4.84 5.80
CA SER A 105 6.82 5.34 6.74
C SER A 105 6.30 6.56 7.50
N VAL A 106 5.63 7.49 6.81
CA VAL A 106 4.98 8.65 7.45
C VAL A 106 3.87 8.20 8.40
N ASP A 107 3.06 7.22 8.02
CA ASP A 107 2.00 6.68 8.86
C ASP A 107 2.57 6.00 10.12
N VAL A 108 3.69 5.26 10.02
CA VAL A 108 4.41 4.71 11.18
C VAL A 108 4.91 5.82 12.11
N CYS A 109 5.60 6.84 11.57
CA CYS A 109 6.07 7.96 12.36
C CYS A 109 4.92 8.70 13.06
N SER A 110 3.79 8.88 12.37
CA SER A 110 2.59 9.51 12.92
C SER A 110 2.00 8.70 14.08
N CYS A 111 1.96 7.37 13.95
CA CYS A 111 1.52 6.48 15.03
C CYS A 111 2.46 6.58 16.24
N VAL A 112 3.77 6.60 16.04
CA VAL A 112 4.75 6.76 17.13
C VAL A 112 4.53 8.06 17.89
N ILE A 113 4.37 9.18 17.17
CA ILE A 113 4.10 10.49 17.78
C ILE A 113 2.80 10.46 18.58
N ALA A 114 1.72 9.90 18.03
CA ALA A 114 0.43 9.82 18.70
C ALA A 114 0.46 8.93 19.96
N VAL A 115 1.21 7.81 19.93
CA VAL A 115 1.44 6.97 21.11
C VAL A 115 2.17 7.75 22.21
N MET A 116 3.21 8.49 21.84
CA MET A 116 4.02 9.27 22.79
C MET A 116 3.26 10.45 23.39
N ALA A 117 2.38 11.09 22.62
CA ALA A 117 1.68 12.31 23.04
C ALA A 117 0.37 12.04 23.79
N GLU A 118 -0.42 11.04 23.36
CA GLU A 118 -1.84 10.94 23.73
C GLU A 118 -2.24 9.60 24.35
N GLY A 119 -1.35 8.60 24.38
CA GLY A 119 -1.67 7.29 24.96
C GLY A 119 -2.76 6.57 24.18
N MET A 120 -2.48 6.22 22.92
CA MET A 120 -3.42 5.52 22.05
C MET A 120 -3.83 4.14 22.60
N GLU A 121 -5.07 3.74 22.28
CA GLU A 121 -5.55 2.39 22.59
C GLU A 121 -4.73 1.32 21.84
N GLY A 122 -4.35 0.24 22.54
CA GLY A 122 -3.45 -0.79 21.99
C GLY A 122 -3.94 -1.44 20.69
N ARG A 123 -5.26 -1.54 20.50
CA ARG A 123 -5.86 -2.05 19.26
C ARG A 123 -5.65 -1.09 18.07
N ALA A 124 -5.78 0.21 18.30
CA ALA A 124 -5.54 1.22 17.27
C ALA A 124 -4.06 1.20 16.84
N ILE A 125 -3.13 1.16 17.81
CA ILE A 125 -1.68 1.06 17.55
C ILE A 125 -1.35 -0.19 16.73
N ALA A 126 -1.91 -1.34 17.10
CA ALA A 126 -1.66 -2.60 16.42
C ALA A 126 -2.16 -2.59 14.97
N LEU A 127 -3.35 -2.03 14.72
CA LEU A 127 -3.98 -2.06 13.40
C LEU A 127 -3.44 -0.98 12.45
N THR A 128 -3.18 0.25 12.94
CA THR A 128 -2.63 1.32 12.09
C THR A 128 -1.11 1.28 12.04
N GLY A 129 -0.45 1.35 13.20
CA GLY A 129 1.01 1.33 13.28
C GLY A 129 1.61 -0.01 12.86
N GLY A 130 1.01 -1.12 13.30
CA GLY A 130 1.42 -2.46 12.88
C GLY A 130 1.14 -2.74 11.40
N GLY A 131 -0.01 -2.28 10.89
CA GLY A 131 -0.34 -2.38 9.46
C GLY A 131 0.63 -1.61 8.57
N ALA A 132 0.91 -0.34 8.92
CA ALA A 132 1.88 0.49 8.19
C ALA A 132 3.30 -0.11 8.27
N GLY A 133 3.72 -0.58 9.45
CA GLY A 133 5.01 -1.25 9.63
C GLY A 133 5.15 -2.52 8.78
N LEU A 134 4.08 -3.32 8.67
CA LEU A 134 4.04 -4.46 7.77
C LEU A 134 4.21 -4.03 6.31
N PHE A 135 3.50 -2.99 5.86
CA PHE A 135 3.64 -2.52 4.48
C PHE A 135 5.03 -1.95 4.17
N VAL A 136 5.67 -1.24 5.10
CA VAL A 136 7.09 -0.83 4.99
C VAL A 136 7.98 -2.05 4.77
N ALA A 137 7.83 -3.09 5.60
CA ALA A 137 8.62 -4.31 5.49
C ALA A 137 8.40 -5.05 4.16
N LEU A 138 7.14 -5.20 3.73
CA LEU A 138 6.79 -5.86 2.48
C LEU A 138 7.26 -5.05 1.26
N ALA A 139 7.10 -3.73 1.25
CA ALA A 139 7.60 -2.87 0.19
C ALA A 139 9.13 -2.92 0.10
N GLY A 140 9.84 -2.90 1.23
CA GLY A 140 11.29 -3.07 1.28
C GLY A 140 11.74 -4.43 0.72
N LEU A 141 10.99 -5.50 1.01
CA LEU A 141 11.24 -6.83 0.43
C LEU A 141 11.04 -6.84 -1.08
N VAL A 142 9.96 -6.20 -1.56
CA VAL A 142 9.68 -6.08 -3.00
C VAL A 142 10.79 -5.32 -3.70
N LEU A 143 11.22 -4.18 -3.18
CA LEU A 143 12.30 -3.36 -3.77
C LEU A 143 13.64 -4.11 -3.85
N ARG A 144 13.95 -4.97 -2.88
CA ARG A 144 15.15 -5.82 -2.92
C ARG A 144 15.08 -6.93 -3.98
N ARG A 145 13.88 -7.26 -4.47
CA ARG A 145 13.61 -8.39 -5.37
C ARG A 145 13.17 -7.95 -6.77
N LEU A 146 12.95 -6.65 -6.99
CA LEU A 146 12.72 -6.05 -8.29
C LEU A 146 14.05 -5.79 -9.00
#